data_AF-A0A0C4G468-F1
#
_entry.id   AF-A0A0C4G468-F1
#
_cell.length_a   1.000
_cell.length_b   1.000
_cell.length_c   1.000
_cell.angle_alpha   90.00
_cell.angle_beta   90.00
_cell.angle_gamma   90.00
#
_symmetry.space_group_name_H-M   'P 1'
#
loop_
_entity.id
_entity.type
_entity.pdbx_description
1 polymer ?
#
loop_
_entity_poly.entity_id
_entity_poly.type
_entity_poly.pdbx_seq_one_letter_code
_entity_poly.pdbx_strand_id
1 'polypeptide(L)'
;FMCAGSMIHNLSDSQDIRFMGSIVNFMPLTSVCFNVSSLSLCGIPFLAGFYSSDLILEMVCLSWINCLIFFMYFISTGLTASYSFRLFYYSMSGDNNFYSSFSFNDSSYFISFGMLSLLFVSVFGGSLLSWLIFPIPYMVVLPYYLSFLTIFTVVLGSYLGYYFSNINFSYDLFSLNFLSFVSFSGSMWFMPYLSTGFISY
;
A
#
# COMPACT_ATOMS: atom_id res chain seq x y z
N PHE A 1 -3.29 -4.13 -8.83
CA PHE A 1 -2.54 -4.44 -10.07
C PHE A 1 -3.24 -4.00 -11.34
N MET A 2 -4.49 -4.41 -11.63
CA MET A 2 -5.19 -4.02 -12.88
C MET A 2 -5.21 -2.49 -13.10
N CYS A 3 -5.52 -1.71 -12.06
CA CYS A 3 -5.49 -0.24 -12.14
C CYS A 3 -4.08 0.31 -12.44
N ALA A 4 -3.03 -0.23 -11.79
CA ALA A 4 -1.65 0.14 -12.08
C ALA A 4 -1.26 -0.20 -13.54
N GLY A 5 -1.71 -1.33 -14.08
CA GLY A 5 -1.50 -1.69 -15.48
C GLY A 5 -2.14 -0.68 -16.45
N SER A 6 -3.35 -0.22 -16.17
CA SER A 6 -4.00 0.83 -16.97
C SER A 6 -3.26 2.18 -16.89
N MET A 7 -2.70 2.52 -15.71
CA MET A 7 -1.87 3.72 -15.54
C MET A 7 -0.56 3.59 -16.34
N ILE A 8 0.15 2.46 -16.23
CA ILE A 8 1.42 2.21 -16.92
C ILE A 8 1.23 2.28 -18.44
N HIS A 9 0.18 1.66 -18.97
CA HIS A 9 -0.11 1.70 -20.41
C HIS A 9 -0.35 3.13 -20.91
N ASN A 10 -1.08 3.95 -20.14
CA ASN A 10 -1.35 5.34 -20.50
C ASN A 10 -0.14 6.27 -20.30
N LEU A 11 0.88 5.79 -19.58
CA LEU A 11 2.14 6.49 -19.33
C LEU A 11 3.30 5.91 -20.16
N SER A 12 2.99 5.38 -21.36
CA SER A 12 3.94 4.78 -22.30
C SER A 12 4.91 3.80 -21.62
N ASP A 13 4.36 2.87 -20.85
CA ASP A 13 5.08 1.82 -20.13
C ASP A 13 6.04 2.32 -19.03
N SER A 14 5.92 3.57 -18.58
CA SER A 14 6.66 4.05 -17.42
C SER A 14 6.04 3.54 -16.11
N GLN A 15 6.83 2.78 -15.36
CA GLN A 15 6.44 2.21 -14.06
C GLN A 15 6.94 3.03 -12.87
N ASP A 16 7.87 3.94 -13.13
CA ASP A 16 8.51 4.76 -12.12
C ASP A 16 7.52 5.80 -11.57
N ILE A 17 7.11 5.63 -10.32
CA ILE A 17 6.19 6.54 -9.61
C ILE A 17 6.66 8.00 -9.55
N ARG A 18 7.96 8.25 -9.78
CA ARG A 18 8.54 9.61 -9.81
C ARG A 18 8.12 10.40 -11.04
N PHE A 19 7.88 9.71 -12.15
CA PHE A 19 7.35 10.31 -13.37
C PHE A 19 5.83 10.34 -13.36
N MET A 20 5.19 9.94 -12.24
CA MET A 20 3.76 10.06 -12.04
C MET A 20 3.40 11.36 -11.31
N GLY A 21 2.12 11.76 -11.40
CA GLY A 21 1.57 12.90 -10.67
C GLY A 21 0.13 13.20 -11.11
N SER A 22 -0.68 13.79 -10.24
CA SER A 22 -2.03 14.29 -10.56
C SER A 22 -2.97 13.37 -11.39
N ILE A 23 -2.86 12.04 -11.33
CA ILE A 23 -3.58 11.12 -12.24
C ILE A 23 -5.10 11.28 -12.10
N VAL A 24 -5.57 11.71 -10.92
CA VAL A 24 -6.99 11.98 -10.62
C VAL A 24 -7.66 12.88 -11.67
N ASN A 25 -6.93 13.88 -12.19
CA ASN A 25 -7.48 14.83 -13.15
C ASN A 25 -7.70 14.24 -14.54
N PHE A 26 -6.91 13.23 -14.92
CA PHE A 26 -6.95 12.64 -16.27
C PHE A 26 -7.74 11.32 -16.31
N MET A 27 -7.64 10.51 -15.25
CA MET A 27 -8.25 9.19 -15.16
C MET A 27 -8.97 9.02 -13.80
N PRO A 28 -10.15 9.63 -13.62
CA PRO A 28 -10.83 9.66 -12.32
C PRO A 28 -11.35 8.27 -11.90
N LEU A 29 -11.77 7.42 -12.84
CA LEU A 29 -12.29 6.10 -12.52
C LEU A 29 -11.20 5.17 -11.96
N THR A 30 -10.10 5.06 -12.69
CA THR A 30 -8.95 4.23 -12.29
C THR A 30 -8.32 4.73 -10.99
N SER A 31 -8.22 6.04 -10.80
CA SER A 31 -7.68 6.61 -9.55
C SER A 31 -8.54 6.30 -8.33
N VAL A 32 -9.87 6.39 -8.44
CA VAL A 32 -10.78 5.98 -7.34
C VAL A 32 -10.63 4.49 -7.05
N CYS A 33 -10.67 3.63 -8.07
CA CYS A 33 -10.53 2.17 -7.88
C CYS A 33 -9.20 1.81 -7.22
N PHE A 34 -8.14 2.48 -7.65
CA PHE A 34 -6.81 2.28 -7.12
C PHE A 34 -6.70 2.71 -5.66
N ASN A 35 -7.24 3.88 -5.31
CA ASN A 35 -7.23 4.39 -3.94
C ASN A 35 -8.08 3.54 -2.99
N VAL A 36 -9.27 3.11 -3.40
CA VAL A 36 -10.09 2.20 -2.58
C VAL A 36 -9.34 0.89 -2.33
N SER A 37 -8.68 0.34 -3.35
CA SER A 37 -7.91 -0.89 -3.20
C SER A 37 -6.69 -0.72 -2.30
N SER A 38 -5.96 0.41 -2.37
CA SER A 38 -4.81 0.66 -1.49
C SER A 38 -5.24 0.89 -0.03
N LEU A 39 -6.35 1.60 0.20
CA LEU A 39 -6.93 1.77 1.54
C LEU A 39 -7.42 0.43 2.12
N SER A 40 -7.95 -0.46 1.27
CA SER A 40 -8.33 -1.81 1.70
C SER A 40 -7.13 -2.64 2.14
N LEU A 41 -5.96 -2.47 1.49
CA LEU A 41 -4.71 -3.13 1.86
C LEU A 41 -4.17 -2.63 3.21
N CYS A 42 -4.37 -1.35 3.53
CA CYS A 42 -3.99 -0.78 4.83
C CYS A 42 -4.90 -1.20 6.00
N GLY A 43 -6.02 -1.88 5.74
CA GLY A 43 -6.94 -2.33 6.79
C GLY A 43 -7.80 -1.20 7.39
N ILE A 44 -8.11 -0.16 6.61
CA ILE A 44 -9.03 0.90 7.06
C ILE A 44 -10.41 0.32 7.42
N PRO A 45 -11.07 0.83 8.47
CA PRO A 45 -12.34 0.30 8.95
C PRO A 45 -13.38 0.17 7.84
N PHE A 46 -14.16 -0.91 7.88
CA PHE A 46 -15.24 -1.28 6.95
C PHE A 46 -14.82 -1.76 5.55
N LEU A 47 -13.54 -1.67 5.16
CA LEU A 47 -13.05 -2.28 3.92
C LEU A 47 -12.69 -3.76 4.13
N ALA A 48 -12.57 -4.53 3.05
CA ALA A 48 -12.34 -5.97 3.15
C ALA A 48 -11.10 -6.34 3.97
N GLY A 49 -10.03 -5.54 3.93
CA GLY A 49 -8.82 -5.78 4.70
C GLY A 49 -9.05 -5.79 6.20
N PHE A 50 -9.88 -4.88 6.73
CA PHE A 50 -10.17 -4.77 8.16
C PHE A 50 -10.67 -6.10 8.75
N TYR A 51 -11.61 -6.76 8.06
CA TYR A 51 -12.18 -8.05 8.47
C TYR A 51 -11.18 -9.22 8.49
N SER A 52 -9.96 -9.05 7.99
CA SER A 52 -8.93 -10.09 8.00
C SER A 52 -7.72 -9.67 8.82
N SER A 53 -7.08 -8.55 8.47
CA SER A 53 -5.84 -8.11 9.09
C SER A 53 -6.03 -7.69 10.54
N ASP A 54 -7.14 -7.03 10.88
CA ASP A 54 -7.38 -6.58 12.26
C ASP A 54 -7.63 -7.78 13.18
N LEU A 55 -8.52 -8.69 12.77
CA LEU A 55 -8.77 -9.95 13.50
C LEU A 55 -7.49 -10.78 13.69
N ILE A 56 -6.61 -10.85 12.67
CA ILE A 56 -5.33 -11.57 12.80
C ILE A 56 -4.45 -10.91 13.86
N LEU A 57 -4.34 -9.58 13.88
CA LEU A 57 -3.52 -8.85 14.85
C LEU A 57 -4.08 -8.97 16.27
N GLU A 58 -5.40 -8.94 16.44
CA GLU A 58 -6.04 -9.18 17.73
C GLU A 58 -5.77 -10.60 18.26
N MET A 59 -5.83 -11.61 17.38
CA MET A 59 -5.48 -12.99 17.76
C MET A 59 -3.99 -13.13 18.12
N VAL A 60 -3.10 -12.41 17.45
CA VAL A 60 -1.68 -12.32 17.80
C VAL A 60 -1.50 -11.73 19.20
N CYS A 61 -2.25 -10.69 19.57
CA CYS A 61 -2.22 -10.10 20.91
C CYS A 61 -2.67 -11.05 22.02
N LEU A 62 -3.59 -11.97 21.73
CA LEU A 62 -4.04 -12.99 22.69
C LEU A 62 -3.08 -14.17 22.82
N SER A 63 -2.35 -14.48 21.75
CA SER A 63 -1.49 -15.64 21.70
C SER A 63 -0.16 -15.44 22.45
N TRP A 64 0.43 -16.55 22.90
CA TRP A 64 1.72 -16.56 23.60
C TRP A 64 2.89 -16.42 22.61
N ILE A 65 3.09 -15.22 22.10
CA ILE A 65 4.16 -14.89 21.13
C ILE A 65 5.32 -14.16 21.83
N ASN A 66 6.53 -14.38 21.33
CA ASN A 66 7.73 -13.67 21.80
C ASN A 66 7.63 -12.16 21.51
N CYS A 67 8.14 -11.32 22.41
CA CYS A 67 8.10 -9.85 22.29
C CYS A 67 8.70 -9.35 20.96
N LEU A 68 9.78 -9.98 20.48
CA LEU A 68 10.38 -9.62 19.20
C LEU A 68 9.41 -9.81 18.02
N ILE A 69 8.72 -10.95 17.98
CA ILE A 69 7.78 -11.28 16.91
C ILE A 69 6.57 -10.32 16.97
N PHE A 70 6.11 -10.02 18.19
CA PHE A 70 5.05 -9.02 18.41
C PHE A 70 5.42 -7.67 17.77
N PHE A 71 6.61 -7.13 18.07
CA PHE A 71 7.05 -5.87 17.46
C PHE A 71 7.17 -5.95 15.93
N MET A 72 7.66 -7.06 15.39
CA MET A 72 7.77 -7.25 13.94
C MET A 72 6.41 -7.19 13.25
N TYR A 73 5.35 -7.79 13.82
CA TYR A 73 4.00 -7.66 13.27
C TYR A 73 3.53 -6.20 13.24
N PHE A 74 3.58 -5.48 14.36
CA PHE A 74 3.09 -4.11 14.40
C PHE A 74 3.93 -3.15 13.53
N ILE A 75 5.25 -3.28 13.51
CA ILE A 75 6.12 -2.49 12.62
C ILE A 75 5.80 -2.79 11.16
N SER A 76 5.61 -4.07 10.79
CA SER A 76 5.25 -4.42 9.41
C SER A 76 3.91 -3.79 8.98
N THR A 77 2.90 -3.77 9.86
CA THR A 77 1.60 -3.11 9.58
C THR A 77 1.72 -1.59 9.47
N GLY A 78 2.56 -0.95 10.28
CA GLY A 78 2.83 0.48 10.15
C GLY A 78 3.55 0.81 8.83
N LEU A 79 4.49 -0.04 8.42
CA LEU A 79 5.20 0.09 7.15
C LEU A 79 4.28 -0.17 5.95
N THR A 80 3.26 -1.02 6.08
CA THR A 80 2.30 -1.23 4.99
C THR A 80 1.43 -0.02 4.73
N ALA A 81 1.00 0.64 5.79
CA ALA A 81 0.33 1.94 5.69
C ALA A 81 1.26 3.00 5.09
N SER A 82 2.53 3.08 5.54
CA SER A 82 3.44 4.13 5.07
C SER A 82 3.77 4.02 3.57
N TYR A 83 4.03 2.82 3.04
CA TYR A 83 4.29 2.68 1.60
C TYR A 83 3.03 2.95 0.76
N SER A 84 1.84 2.60 1.27
CA SER A 84 0.58 2.80 0.55
C SER A 84 0.25 4.29 0.42
N PHE A 85 0.47 5.06 1.49
CA PHE A 85 0.29 6.52 1.47
C PHE A 85 1.39 7.24 0.69
N ARG A 86 2.64 6.74 0.69
CA ARG A 86 3.67 7.23 -0.24
C ARG A 86 3.21 7.07 -1.69
N LEU A 87 2.64 5.91 -2.02
CA LEU A 87 2.16 5.65 -3.36
C LEU A 87 0.99 6.59 -3.72
N PHE A 88 0.04 6.77 -2.81
CA PHE A 88 -1.06 7.72 -2.96
C PHE A 88 -0.53 9.14 -3.26
N TYR A 89 0.50 9.59 -2.54
CA TYR A 89 1.07 10.92 -2.74
C TYR A 89 1.64 11.11 -4.15
N TYR A 90 2.53 10.22 -4.59
CA TYR A 90 3.20 10.33 -5.89
C TYR A 90 2.26 10.11 -7.08
N SER A 91 1.20 9.33 -6.93
CA SER A 91 0.25 9.09 -8.02
C SER A 91 -0.85 10.16 -8.13
N MET A 92 -1.33 10.69 -7.00
CA MET A 92 -2.56 11.50 -6.96
C MET A 92 -2.34 12.96 -6.57
N SER A 93 -1.59 13.24 -5.50
CA SER A 93 -1.51 14.60 -4.93
C SER A 93 -0.33 15.42 -5.43
N GLY A 94 0.73 14.78 -5.94
CA GLY A 94 1.89 15.47 -6.50
C GLY A 94 1.60 16.18 -7.82
N ASP A 95 2.44 17.15 -8.16
CA ASP A 95 2.43 17.84 -9.45
C ASP A 95 2.70 16.88 -10.61
N ASN A 96 2.23 17.24 -11.80
CA ASN A 96 2.38 16.45 -13.01
C ASN A 96 3.86 16.36 -13.43
N ASN A 97 4.49 15.21 -13.19
CA ASN A 97 5.88 14.95 -13.60
C ASN A 97 5.99 14.17 -14.92
N PHE A 98 4.89 14.08 -15.67
CA PHE A 98 4.88 13.39 -16.95
C PHE A 98 5.59 14.19 -18.03
N TYR A 99 6.18 13.49 -19.00
CA TYR A 99 6.64 14.08 -20.26
C TYR A 99 5.51 14.83 -20.99
N SER A 100 5.85 15.87 -21.74
CA SER A 100 4.87 16.77 -22.37
C SER A 100 3.99 16.14 -23.45
N SER A 101 4.32 14.92 -23.92
CA SER A 101 3.64 14.24 -25.03
C SER A 101 2.84 13.00 -24.58
N PHE A 102 2.00 13.14 -23.56
CA PHE A 102 1.12 12.05 -23.13
C PHE A 102 -0.33 12.25 -23.55
N SER A 103 -0.94 11.16 -24.03
CA SER A 103 -2.37 11.05 -24.26
C SER A 103 -2.97 10.07 -23.27
N PHE A 104 -3.81 10.56 -22.37
CA PHE A 104 -4.56 9.69 -21.46
C PHE A 104 -5.81 9.17 -22.15
N ASN A 105 -6.00 7.86 -22.17
CA ASN A 105 -7.23 7.25 -22.63
C ASN A 105 -7.72 6.17 -21.66
N ASP A 106 -8.82 6.44 -20.96
CA ASP A 106 -9.47 5.49 -20.04
C ASP A 106 -10.75 4.88 -20.65
N SER A 107 -10.92 4.97 -21.98
CA SER A 107 -12.18 4.59 -22.66
C SER A 107 -12.38 3.09 -22.85
N SER A 108 -11.41 2.26 -22.48
CA SER A 108 -11.49 0.81 -22.74
C SER A 108 -12.53 0.15 -21.82
N TYR A 109 -13.63 -0.31 -22.43
CA TYR A 109 -14.76 -0.88 -21.70
C TYR A 109 -14.38 -2.14 -20.91
N PHE A 110 -13.55 -3.01 -21.48
CA PHE A 110 -13.18 -4.27 -20.83
C PHE A 110 -12.36 -4.06 -19.55
N ILE A 111 -11.42 -3.11 -19.56
CA ILE A 111 -10.57 -2.83 -18.40
C ILE A 111 -11.41 -2.14 -17.32
N SER A 112 -12.19 -1.11 -17.68
CA SER A 112 -13.07 -0.39 -16.74
C SER A 112 -14.10 -1.32 -16.08
N PHE A 113 -14.71 -2.23 -16.84
CA PHE A 113 -15.62 -3.23 -16.29
C PHE A 113 -14.93 -4.17 -15.28
N GLY A 114 -13.73 -4.67 -15.62
CA GLY A 114 -12.94 -5.52 -14.72
C GLY A 114 -12.57 -4.82 -13.41
N MET A 115 -12.16 -3.54 -13.49
CA MET A 115 -11.81 -2.75 -12.31
C MET A 115 -13.01 -2.48 -11.40
N LEU A 116 -14.16 -2.14 -11.97
CA LEU A 116 -15.39 -1.93 -11.21
C LEU A 116 -15.86 -3.20 -10.50
N SER A 117 -15.82 -4.34 -11.19
CA SER A 117 -16.17 -5.63 -10.58
C SER A 117 -15.26 -5.95 -9.38
N LEU A 118 -13.96 -5.70 -9.49
CA LEU A 118 -13.01 -5.93 -8.40
C LEU A 118 -13.20 -4.93 -7.25
N LEU A 119 -13.57 -3.68 -7.55
CA LEU A 119 -13.88 -2.68 -6.52
C LEU A 119 -15.02 -3.14 -5.63
N PHE A 120 -16.12 -3.65 -6.21
CA PHE A 120 -17.24 -4.20 -5.43
C PHE A 120 -16.78 -5.29 -4.46
N VAL A 121 -15.90 -6.19 -4.90
CA VAL A 121 -15.33 -7.24 -4.05
C VAL A 121 -14.43 -6.67 -2.95
N SER A 122 -13.64 -5.63 -3.24
CA SER A 122 -12.75 -5.00 -2.24
C SER A 122 -13.49 -4.28 -1.11
N VAL A 123 -14.72 -3.82 -1.36
CA VAL A 123 -15.56 -3.14 -0.35
C VAL A 123 -16.41 -4.17 0.40
N PHE A 124 -17.19 -4.98 -0.31
CA PHE A 124 -18.17 -5.86 0.32
C PHE A 124 -17.65 -7.27 0.60
N GLY A 125 -16.68 -7.74 -0.18
CA GLY A 125 -16.22 -9.13 -0.16
C GLY A 125 -15.73 -9.59 1.21
N GLY A 126 -14.98 -8.76 1.94
CA GLY A 126 -14.49 -9.12 3.27
C GLY A 126 -15.63 -9.27 4.30
N SER A 127 -16.59 -8.34 4.31
CA SER A 127 -17.75 -8.43 5.21
C SER A 127 -18.58 -9.69 4.92
N LEU A 128 -18.91 -9.95 3.65
CA LEU A 128 -19.68 -11.10 3.21
C LEU A 128 -18.97 -12.42 3.54
N LEU A 129 -17.66 -12.52 3.26
CA LEU A 129 -16.89 -13.71 3.62
C LEU A 129 -16.82 -13.93 5.13
N SER A 130 -16.61 -12.87 5.91
CA SER A 130 -16.49 -13.00 7.37
C SER A 130 -17.75 -13.59 8.00
N TRP A 131 -18.93 -13.14 7.55
CA TRP A 131 -20.21 -13.66 8.03
C TRP A 131 -20.48 -15.10 7.60
N LEU A 132 -19.96 -15.52 6.44
CA LEU A 132 -20.11 -16.89 5.97
C LEU A 132 -19.14 -17.87 6.64
N ILE A 133 -17.89 -17.45 6.86
CA ILE A 133 -16.81 -18.32 7.36
C ILE A 133 -16.85 -18.46 8.89
N PHE A 134 -17.21 -17.40 9.61
CA PHE A 134 -17.24 -17.39 11.07
C PHE A 134 -18.69 -17.37 11.60
N PRO A 135 -19.40 -18.52 11.59
CA PRO A 135 -20.75 -18.60 12.14
C PRO A 135 -20.77 -18.38 13.66
N ILE A 136 -19.64 -18.63 14.33
CA ILE A 136 -19.45 -18.44 15.78
C ILE A 136 -18.15 -17.63 15.94
N PRO A 137 -18.23 -16.32 16.25
CA PRO A 137 -17.02 -15.53 16.44
C PRO A 137 -16.28 -16.02 17.69
N TYR A 138 -14.96 -16.24 17.57
CA TYR A 138 -14.11 -16.44 18.74
C TYR A 138 -14.12 -15.16 19.58
N MET A 139 -14.38 -15.30 20.89
CA MET A 139 -14.42 -14.15 21.80
C MET A 139 -13.00 -13.63 22.04
N VAL A 140 -12.68 -12.47 21.47
CA VAL A 140 -11.43 -11.77 21.72
C VAL A 140 -11.65 -10.82 22.90
N VAL A 141 -11.03 -11.10 24.05
CA VAL A 141 -11.08 -10.23 25.24
C VAL A 141 -9.72 -9.58 25.44
N LEU A 142 -9.61 -8.32 25.02
CA LEU A 142 -8.40 -7.51 25.14
C LEU A 142 -8.69 -6.26 25.98
N PRO A 143 -7.71 -5.73 26.75
CA PRO A 143 -7.83 -4.40 27.34
C PRO A 143 -7.87 -3.34 26.23
N TYR A 144 -8.55 -2.21 26.49
CA TYR A 144 -8.77 -1.15 25.50
C TYR A 144 -7.50 -0.66 24.79
N TYR A 145 -6.36 -0.62 25.48
CA TYR A 145 -5.10 -0.17 24.89
C TYR A 145 -4.60 -1.09 23.77
N LEU A 146 -4.85 -2.40 23.88
CA LEU A 146 -4.42 -3.39 22.89
C LEU A 146 -5.39 -3.46 21.71
N SER A 147 -6.70 -3.32 21.94
CA SER A 147 -7.68 -3.31 20.85
C SER A 147 -7.53 -2.10 19.93
N PHE A 148 -7.20 -0.92 20.47
CA PHE A 148 -6.97 0.27 19.64
C PHE A 148 -5.56 0.37 19.04
N LEU A 149 -4.65 -0.55 19.41
CA LEU A 149 -3.26 -0.51 18.95
C LEU A 149 -3.15 -0.63 17.43
N THR A 150 -3.94 -1.50 16.80
CA THR A 150 -3.92 -1.76 15.36
C THR A 150 -4.32 -0.52 14.55
N ILE A 151 -5.43 0.10 14.91
CA ILE A 151 -5.91 1.33 14.26
C ILE A 151 -4.88 2.45 14.47
N PHE A 152 -4.30 2.55 15.67
CA PHE A 152 -3.27 3.53 15.97
C PHE A 152 -2.01 3.35 15.11
N THR A 153 -1.52 2.12 14.91
CA THR A 153 -0.35 1.89 14.05
C THR A 153 -0.62 2.20 12.59
N VAL A 154 -1.82 1.90 12.07
CA VAL A 154 -2.21 2.25 10.70
C VAL A 154 -2.28 3.76 10.51
N VAL A 155 -2.91 4.49 11.45
CA VAL A 155 -3.01 5.96 11.38
C VAL A 155 -1.62 6.60 11.48
N LEU A 156 -0.77 6.18 12.42
CA LEU A 156 0.59 6.70 12.51
C LEU A 156 1.41 6.39 11.25
N GLY A 157 1.33 5.15 10.73
CA GLY A 157 2.05 4.75 9.53
C GLY A 157 1.64 5.55 8.31
N SER A 158 0.33 5.76 8.12
CA SER A 158 -0.21 6.59 7.03
C SER A 158 0.27 8.04 7.11
N TYR A 159 0.20 8.64 8.30
CA TYR A 159 0.66 9.99 8.57
C TYR A 159 2.15 10.12 8.26
N LEU A 160 3.00 9.25 8.83
CA LEU A 160 4.43 9.27 8.56
C LEU A 160 4.76 9.10 7.08
N GLY A 161 4.07 8.18 6.39
CA GLY A 161 4.26 7.95 4.95
C GLY A 161 3.99 9.20 4.11
N TYR A 162 2.87 9.87 4.38
CA TYR A 162 2.49 11.10 3.67
C TYR A 162 3.43 12.28 3.99
N TYR A 163 3.82 12.44 5.25
CA TYR A 163 4.75 13.47 5.66
C TYR A 163 6.12 13.27 5.00
N PHE A 164 6.68 12.05 5.07
CA PHE A 164 7.97 11.75 4.43
C PHE A 164 7.98 11.97 2.92
N SER A 165 6.84 11.81 2.23
CA SER A 165 6.78 12.07 0.79
C SER A 165 6.69 13.55 0.41
N ASN A 166 6.12 14.41 1.26
CA ASN A 166 5.96 15.85 1.00
C ASN A 166 7.14 16.70 1.48
N ILE A 167 8.07 16.08 2.20
CA ILE A 167 9.16 16.78 2.84
C ILE A 167 10.23 17.20 1.81
N ASN A 168 10.35 18.50 1.58
CA ASN A 168 11.49 19.14 0.92
C ASN A 168 12.39 19.77 2.01
N PHE A 169 13.15 18.94 2.75
CA PHE A 169 13.89 19.39 3.94
C PHE A 169 15.14 20.25 3.64
N SER A 170 15.78 20.10 2.48
CA SER A 170 17.06 20.75 2.20
C SER A 170 17.35 20.90 0.70
N TYR A 171 18.17 21.90 0.36
CA TYR A 171 18.75 22.05 -0.98
C TYR A 171 19.72 20.92 -1.34
N ASP A 172 20.37 20.33 -0.34
CA ASP A 172 21.23 19.16 -0.52
C ASP A 172 20.41 17.86 -0.50
N LEU A 173 20.68 16.97 -1.45
CA LEU A 173 20.03 15.67 -1.54
C LEU A 173 20.60 14.71 -0.49
N PHE A 174 19.90 14.56 0.65
CA PHE A 174 20.26 13.59 1.70
C PHE A 174 20.49 12.16 1.17
N SER A 175 19.79 11.77 0.11
CA SER A 175 19.96 10.46 -0.53
C SER A 175 21.35 10.27 -1.15
N LEU A 176 21.98 11.34 -1.65
CA LEU A 176 23.33 11.28 -2.20
C LEU A 176 24.39 11.17 -1.09
N ASN A 177 24.16 11.81 0.06
CA ASN A 177 25.07 11.71 1.20
C ASN A 177 25.10 10.30 1.81
N PHE A 178 23.95 9.60 1.81
CA PHE A 178 23.82 8.22 2.32
C PHE A 178 23.67 7.17 1.20
N LEU A 179 24.42 7.32 0.10
CA LEU A 179 24.24 6.49 -1.10
C LEU A 179 24.47 5.00 -0.85
N SER A 180 25.38 4.63 0.06
CA SER A 180 25.61 3.22 0.45
C SER A 180 24.36 2.58 1.07
N PHE A 181 23.68 3.29 1.97
CA PHE A 181 22.46 2.80 2.61
C PHE A 181 21.26 2.78 1.65
N VAL A 182 21.13 3.81 0.82
CA VAL A 182 20.05 3.89 -0.19
C VAL A 182 20.22 2.79 -1.26
N SER A 183 21.44 2.55 -1.72
CA SER A 183 21.70 1.47 -2.68
C SER A 183 21.47 0.08 -2.08
N PHE A 184 21.87 -0.16 -0.83
CA PHE A 184 21.61 -1.43 -0.13
C PHE A 184 20.11 -1.71 0.05
N SER A 185 19.34 -0.71 0.48
CA SER A 185 17.89 -0.87 0.66
C SER A 185 17.15 -0.96 -0.68
N GLY A 186 17.55 -0.17 -1.69
CA GLY A 186 16.96 -0.17 -3.03
C GLY A 186 17.20 -1.45 -3.84
N SER A 187 18.33 -2.13 -3.64
CA SER A 187 18.68 -3.38 -4.33
C SER A 187 18.11 -4.65 -3.68
N MET A 188 17.13 -4.52 -2.77
CA MET A 188 16.60 -5.61 -1.97
C MET A 188 17.70 -6.35 -1.18
N TRP A 189 18.53 -5.60 -0.45
CA TRP A 189 19.67 -6.12 0.33
C TRP A 189 20.68 -6.91 -0.51
N PHE A 190 20.81 -6.58 -1.80
CA PHE A 190 21.60 -7.32 -2.79
C PHE A 190 21.26 -8.81 -2.91
N MET A 191 20.10 -9.26 -2.41
CA MET A 191 19.69 -10.67 -2.47
C MET A 191 19.61 -11.21 -3.90
N PRO A 192 19.10 -10.48 -4.91
CA PRO A 192 19.12 -10.95 -6.29
C PRO A 192 20.54 -11.26 -6.76
N TYR A 193 21.49 -10.34 -6.56
CA TYR A 193 22.89 -10.53 -6.95
C TYR A 193 23.55 -11.72 -6.25
N LEU A 194 23.29 -11.89 -4.94
CA LEU A 194 23.80 -13.03 -4.18
C LEU A 194 23.23 -14.35 -4.72
N SER A 195 21.94 -14.40 -5.00
CA SER A 195 21.27 -15.62 -5.46
C SER A 195 21.63 -16.01 -6.91
N THR A 196 21.79 -15.05 -7.82
CA THR A 196 22.08 -15.35 -9.23
C THR A 196 23.58 -15.39 -9.53
N GLY A 197 24.36 -14.49 -8.94
CA GLY A 197 25.77 -14.30 -9.30
C GLY A 197 26.72 -15.38 -8.76
N PHE A 198 26.40 -16.02 -7.63
CA PHE A 198 27.20 -17.11 -7.07
C PHE A 198 26.84 -18.50 -7.61
N ILE A 199 25.71 -18.63 -8.32
CA ILE A 199 25.21 -19.92 -8.83
C ILE A 199 25.57 -20.14 -10.29
N SER A 200 25.94 -19.09 -11.05
CA SER A 200 26.50 -19.24 -12.40
C SER A 200 28.02 -19.47 -12.35
N TYR A 201 28.41 -20.71 -12.07
CA TYR A 201 29.70 -21.27 -12.52
C TYR A 201 29.55 -21.85 -13.92
#